data_AF-A0A0Q5J382-F1
#
_entry.id   AF-A0A0Q5J382-F1
#
_cell.length_a   1.000
_cell.length_b   1.000
_cell.length_c   1.000
_cell.angle_alpha   90.00
_cell.angle_beta   90.00
_cell.angle_gamma   90.00
#
_symmetry.space_group_name_H-M   'P 1'
#
loop_
_entity.id
_entity.type
_entity.pdbx_description
1 polymer ?
#
loop_
_entity_poly.entity_id
_entity_poly.type
_entity_poly.pdbx_seq_one_letter_code
_entity_poly.pdbx_strand_id
1 'polypeptide(L)'
;MEVALNTPSESLESVLTEVRRADWQAWAMPLPHRRSAYDSSRVVPAFEAFAKASTPRQADDAYNLFLDAVGHNHSGTPHAAMAPGARLLARLVPHLGAGGAAGMEALTDCVSWTFDEPAFTGPDGAECDLAGATAQAARALAPLANSWMRSGDVSRRRAAAGLLDVLADLDA
;
A
#
# COMPACT_ATOMS: atom_id res chain seq x y z
N MET A 1 31.32 14.64 20.15
CA MET A 1 31.05 15.04 18.76
C MET A 1 29.81 14.28 18.33
N GLU A 2 28.62 14.82 18.65
CA GLU A 2 27.34 14.22 18.27
C GLU A 2 27.10 14.51 16.79
N VAL A 3 27.11 13.47 15.97
CA VAL A 3 26.59 13.54 14.60
C VAL A 3 25.10 13.26 14.71
N ALA A 4 24.30 14.31 14.88
CA ALA A 4 22.87 14.23 14.63
C ALA A 4 22.69 14.05 13.11
N LEU A 5 22.48 12.81 12.69
CA LEU A 5 21.96 12.49 11.36
C LEU A 5 20.51 13.01 11.30
N ASN A 6 20.38 14.27 10.95
CA ASN A 6 19.10 14.93 10.72
C ASN A 6 18.58 14.47 9.36
N THR A 7 18.16 13.21 9.27
CA THR A 7 17.39 12.74 8.12
C THR A 7 16.12 13.57 8.11
N PRO A 8 15.79 14.30 7.03
CA PRO A 8 14.55 15.05 6.97
C PRO A 8 13.40 14.08 7.27
N SER A 9 12.58 14.40 8.27
CA SER A 9 11.35 13.65 8.51
C SER A 9 10.57 13.62 7.21
N GLU A 10 10.32 12.42 6.69
CA GLU A 10 9.44 12.23 5.55
C GLU A 10 8.09 12.91 5.84
N SER A 11 7.51 13.56 4.84
CA SER A 11 6.25 14.30 4.96
C SER A 11 5.22 13.76 3.98
N LEU A 12 3.94 13.98 4.29
CA LEU A 12 2.82 13.62 3.40
C LEU A 12 3.04 14.10 1.96
N GLU A 13 3.45 15.36 1.79
CA GLU A 13 3.67 15.96 0.47
C GLU A 13 4.89 15.36 -0.25
N SER A 14 5.93 14.95 0.48
CA SER A 14 7.07 14.25 -0.11
C SER A 14 6.65 12.92 -0.72
N VAL A 15 5.87 12.12 0.02
CA VAL A 15 5.38 10.82 -0.47
C VAL A 15 4.41 11.02 -1.65
N LEU A 16 3.49 11.98 -1.57
CA LEU A 16 2.57 12.29 -2.68
C LEU A 16 3.32 12.81 -3.92
N THR A 17 4.40 13.56 -3.74
CA THR A 17 5.26 13.99 -4.86
C THR A 17 5.91 12.79 -5.54
N GLU A 18 6.37 11.79 -4.77
CA GLU A 18 6.89 10.55 -5.35
C GLU A 18 5.80 9.75 -6.07
N VAL A 19 4.60 9.65 -5.50
CA VAL A 19 3.43 9.03 -6.16
C VAL A 19 3.16 9.71 -7.50
N ARG A 20 3.17 11.04 -7.56
CA ARG A 20 2.92 11.79 -8.81
C ARG A 20 4.05 11.66 -9.83
N ARG A 21 5.29 11.42 -9.40
CA ARG A 21 6.47 11.30 -10.26
C ARG A 21 6.69 9.87 -10.78
N ALA A 22 6.10 8.87 -10.14
CA ALA A 22 6.20 7.49 -10.59
C ALA A 22 5.58 7.32 -11.98
N ASP A 23 6.29 6.63 -12.87
CA ASP A 23 5.77 6.25 -14.18
C ASP A 23 4.85 5.04 -14.03
N TRP A 24 3.60 5.29 -13.62
CA TRP A 24 2.58 4.25 -13.45
C TRP A 24 2.26 3.51 -14.75
N GLN A 25 2.43 4.16 -15.91
CA GLN A 25 2.19 3.52 -17.20
C GLN A 25 3.22 2.42 -17.49
N ALA A 26 4.46 2.59 -17.02
CA ALA A 26 5.48 1.54 -17.11
C ALA A 26 5.10 0.26 -16.34
N TRP A 27 4.18 0.36 -15.37
CA TRP A 27 3.63 -0.78 -14.61
C TRP A 27 2.35 -1.37 -15.21
N ALA A 28 1.94 -0.94 -16.41
CA ALA A 28 0.86 -1.54 -17.20
C ALA A 28 1.27 -2.90 -17.82
N MET A 29 2.01 -3.69 -17.06
CA MET A 29 2.58 -4.96 -17.49
C MET A 29 1.56 -6.07 -17.23
N PRO A 30 1.37 -7.00 -18.18
CA PRO A 30 0.56 -8.19 -17.91
C PRO A 30 1.31 -9.06 -16.89
N LEU A 31 0.63 -9.42 -15.80
CA LEU A 31 1.09 -10.53 -14.96
C LEU A 31 0.86 -11.85 -15.73
N PRO A 32 1.70 -12.88 -15.52
CA PRO A 32 1.55 -14.17 -16.17
C PRO A 32 0.11 -14.70 -16.04
N HIS A 33 -0.45 -15.21 -17.14
CA HIS A 33 -1.80 -15.78 -17.20
C HIS A 33 -2.98 -14.83 -16.93
N ARG A 34 -2.77 -13.51 -16.80
CA ARG A 34 -3.85 -12.54 -16.53
C ARG A 34 -4.04 -11.54 -17.67
N ARG A 35 -5.29 -11.34 -18.11
CA ARG A 35 -5.66 -10.22 -18.99
C ARG A 35 -5.91 -9.01 -18.10
N SER A 36 -5.14 -7.94 -18.32
CA SER A 36 -5.19 -6.73 -17.50
C SER A 36 -5.94 -5.62 -18.23
N ALA A 37 -6.97 -5.06 -17.58
CA ALA A 37 -7.60 -3.80 -17.95
C ALA A 37 -7.07 -2.66 -17.04
N TYR A 38 -5.76 -2.65 -16.81
CA TYR A 38 -5.12 -1.66 -15.93
C TYR A 38 -5.21 -0.25 -16.52
N ASP A 39 -5.68 0.69 -15.70
CA ASP A 39 -5.75 2.11 -16.01
C ASP A 39 -4.83 2.89 -15.06
N SER A 40 -3.64 3.24 -15.55
CA SER A 40 -2.61 3.95 -14.80
C SER A 40 -3.07 5.33 -14.31
N SER A 41 -4.06 5.94 -14.99
CA SER A 41 -4.57 7.27 -14.61
C SER A 41 -5.32 7.26 -13.27
N ARG A 42 -5.76 6.09 -12.79
CA ARG A 42 -6.47 5.93 -11.52
C ARG A 42 -5.57 5.92 -10.28
N VAL A 43 -4.27 5.66 -10.45
CA VAL A 43 -3.38 5.44 -9.31
C VAL A 43 -3.18 6.71 -8.47
N VAL A 44 -2.74 7.81 -9.08
CA VAL A 44 -2.50 9.07 -8.35
C VAL A 44 -3.76 9.57 -7.62
N PRO A 45 -4.95 9.64 -8.27
CA PRO A 45 -6.18 10.00 -7.57
C PRO A 45 -6.51 9.15 -6.35
N ALA A 46 -6.22 7.84 -6.38
CA ALA A 46 -6.47 6.95 -5.26
C ALA A 46 -5.61 7.27 -4.03
N PHE A 47 -4.31 7.53 -4.23
CA PHE A 47 -3.43 7.99 -3.15
C PHE A 47 -3.85 9.35 -2.59
N GLU A 48 -4.23 10.28 -3.46
CA GLU A 48 -4.71 11.58 -3.01
C GLU A 48 -6.04 11.50 -2.26
N ALA A 49 -6.89 10.52 -2.57
CA ALA A 49 -8.14 10.28 -1.85
C ALA A 49 -7.86 9.93 -0.38
N PHE A 50 -6.86 9.09 -0.09
CA PHE A 50 -6.43 8.81 1.28
C PHE A 50 -5.99 10.06 2.02
N ALA A 51 -5.18 10.91 1.38
CA ALA A 51 -4.68 12.16 1.97
C ALA A 51 -5.81 13.17 2.26
N LYS A 52 -6.85 13.20 1.41
CA LYS A 52 -8.01 14.10 1.54
C LYS A 52 -9.10 13.56 2.47
N ALA A 53 -9.05 12.27 2.84
CA ALA A 53 -10.08 11.63 3.64
C ALA A 53 -10.14 12.21 5.06
N SER A 54 -11.27 12.83 5.38
CA SER A 54 -11.56 13.47 6.67
C SER A 54 -12.69 12.78 7.44
N THR A 55 -13.36 11.81 6.80
CA THR A 55 -14.48 11.04 7.38
C THR A 55 -14.30 9.55 7.12
N PRO A 56 -14.93 8.67 7.91
CA PRO A 56 -14.88 7.23 7.68
C PRO A 56 -15.35 6.82 6.28
N ARG A 57 -16.41 7.45 5.76
CA ARG A 57 -16.90 7.20 4.40
C ARG A 57 -15.88 7.55 3.33
N GLN A 58 -15.21 8.70 3.45
CA GLN A 58 -14.16 9.08 2.50
C GLN A 58 -12.94 8.17 2.58
N ALA A 59 -12.63 7.63 3.77
CA ALA A 59 -11.54 6.67 3.94
C ALA A 59 -11.88 5.33 3.26
N ASP A 60 -13.12 4.87 3.38
CA ASP A 60 -13.64 3.69 2.67
C ASP A 60 -13.65 3.91 1.14
N ASP A 61 -14.11 5.07 0.66
CA ASP A 61 -14.04 5.43 -0.75
C ASP A 61 -12.58 5.41 -1.26
N ALA A 62 -11.64 5.95 -0.49
CA ALA A 62 -10.21 5.95 -0.84
C ALA A 62 -9.62 4.54 -0.89
N TYR A 63 -9.99 3.67 0.05
CA TYR A 63 -9.62 2.26 0.07
C TYR A 63 -10.09 1.54 -1.20
N ASN A 64 -11.35 1.68 -1.57
CA ASN A 64 -11.89 1.08 -2.79
C ASN A 64 -11.20 1.63 -4.05
N LEU A 65 -10.99 2.95 -4.13
CA LEU A 65 -10.27 3.57 -5.25
C LEU A 65 -8.85 3.03 -5.39
N PHE A 66 -8.16 2.79 -4.28
CA PHE A 66 -6.80 2.24 -4.31
C PHE A 66 -6.79 0.80 -4.80
N LEU A 67 -7.63 -0.05 -4.23
CA LEU A 67 -7.71 -1.45 -4.61
C LEU A 67 -8.11 -1.64 -6.07
N ASP A 68 -9.00 -0.80 -6.60
CA ASP A 68 -9.36 -0.76 -8.02
C ASP A 68 -8.22 -0.23 -8.92
N ALA A 69 -7.33 0.61 -8.39
CA ALA A 69 -6.26 1.22 -9.17
C ALA A 69 -5.04 0.30 -9.29
N VAL A 70 -4.73 -0.47 -8.25
CA VAL A 70 -3.57 -1.37 -8.23
C VAL A 70 -3.93 -2.86 -8.29
N GLY A 71 -5.23 -3.18 -8.29
CA GLY A 71 -5.77 -4.52 -8.51
C GLY A 71 -7.15 -4.44 -9.17
N HIS A 72 -7.75 -5.59 -9.41
CA HIS A 72 -9.09 -5.69 -9.97
C HIS A 72 -10.11 -5.88 -8.84
N ASN A 73 -10.86 -4.82 -8.53
CA ASN A 73 -12.12 -4.79 -7.77
C ASN A 73 -12.36 -5.93 -6.77
N HIS A 74 -11.61 -5.98 -5.66
CA HIS A 74 -11.76 -6.98 -4.58
C HIS A 74 -11.68 -8.45 -5.02
N SER A 75 -11.39 -8.74 -6.29
CA SER A 75 -11.39 -10.09 -6.84
C SER A 75 -10.08 -10.82 -6.58
N GLY A 76 -9.24 -10.29 -5.68
CA GLY A 76 -7.92 -10.84 -5.37
C GLY A 76 -6.97 -10.87 -6.57
N THR A 77 -7.16 -9.97 -7.54
CA THR A 77 -6.40 -9.98 -8.80
C THR A 77 -5.50 -8.76 -8.89
N PRO A 78 -4.24 -8.85 -8.44
CA PRO A 78 -3.36 -7.68 -8.41
C PRO A 78 -2.92 -7.27 -9.82
N HIS A 79 -2.53 -6.01 -9.98
CA HIS A 79 -1.73 -5.52 -11.09
C HIS A 79 -0.26 -5.40 -10.67
N ALA A 80 0.67 -5.41 -11.63
CA ALA A 80 2.10 -5.20 -11.34
C ALA A 80 2.34 -3.88 -10.58
N ALA A 81 1.52 -2.86 -10.81
CA ALA A 81 1.54 -1.58 -10.09
C ALA A 81 1.32 -1.70 -8.57
N MET A 82 0.81 -2.82 -8.08
CA MET A 82 0.66 -3.07 -6.65
C MET A 82 2.00 -3.14 -5.90
N ALA A 83 3.09 -3.59 -6.53
CA ALA A 83 4.41 -3.61 -5.89
C ALA A 83 4.86 -2.21 -5.44
N PRO A 84 5.03 -1.23 -6.35
CA PRO A 84 5.35 0.14 -5.95
C PRO A 84 4.20 0.81 -5.19
N GLY A 85 2.94 0.46 -5.50
CA GLY A 85 1.76 0.98 -4.83
C GLY A 85 1.74 0.69 -3.34
N ALA A 86 1.90 -0.58 -2.95
CA ALA A 86 1.95 -0.99 -1.55
C ALA A 86 3.10 -0.30 -0.80
N ARG A 87 4.30 -0.25 -1.41
CA ARG A 87 5.46 0.43 -0.82
C ARG A 87 5.18 1.92 -0.53
N LEU A 88 4.60 2.64 -1.49
CA LEU A 88 4.28 4.06 -1.33
C LEU A 88 3.13 4.25 -0.33
N LEU A 89 2.15 3.35 -0.29
CA LEU A 89 1.05 3.43 0.66
C LEU A 89 1.53 3.21 2.09
N ALA A 90 2.43 2.25 2.32
CA ALA A 90 3.03 2.01 3.63
C ALA A 90 3.77 3.24 4.18
N ARG A 91 4.42 4.01 3.31
CA ARG A 91 5.04 5.30 3.67
C ARG A 91 4.03 6.41 3.90
N LEU A 92 2.89 6.37 3.20
CA LEU A 92 1.83 7.38 3.35
C LEU A 92 1.07 7.22 4.67
N VAL A 93 0.73 5.98 5.05
CA VAL A 93 -0.14 5.65 6.21
C VAL A 93 0.22 6.37 7.52
N PRO A 94 1.49 6.47 7.95
CA PRO A 94 1.87 7.19 9.16
C PRO A 94 1.45 8.67 9.18
N HIS A 95 1.24 9.27 8.01
CA HIS A 95 0.89 10.69 7.86
C HIS A 95 -0.61 10.92 7.70
N LEU A 96 -1.42 9.86 7.64
CA LEU A 96 -2.85 9.96 7.37
C LEU A 96 -3.65 10.11 8.67
N GLY A 97 -4.66 10.99 8.62
CA GLY A 97 -5.66 11.13 9.68
C GLY A 97 -6.66 9.98 9.68
N ALA A 98 -7.90 10.25 9.27
CA ALA A 98 -8.95 9.24 9.16
C ALA A 98 -8.64 8.16 8.10
N GLY A 99 -7.91 8.52 7.04
CA GLY A 99 -7.49 7.59 5.98
C GLY A 99 -6.44 6.55 6.42
N GLY A 100 -5.81 6.72 7.59
CA GLY A 100 -4.71 5.84 8.02
C GLY A 100 -5.14 4.39 8.25
N ALA A 101 -6.27 4.18 8.95
CA ALA A 101 -6.79 2.83 9.20
C ALA A 101 -7.13 2.11 7.88
N ALA A 102 -7.84 2.81 6.98
CA ALA A 102 -8.19 2.28 5.67
C ALA A 102 -6.96 1.99 4.78
N GLY A 103 -5.93 2.83 4.84
CA GLY A 103 -4.67 2.58 4.12
C GLY A 103 -3.90 1.37 4.67
N MET A 104 -3.98 1.11 5.98
CA MET A 104 -3.42 -0.11 6.57
C MET A 104 -4.23 -1.35 6.16
N GLU A 105 -5.57 -1.27 6.15
CA GLU A 105 -6.45 -2.35 5.68
C GLU A 105 -6.19 -2.69 4.21
N ALA A 106 -6.03 -1.69 3.33
CA ALA A 106 -5.64 -1.90 1.93
C ALA A 106 -4.32 -2.68 1.79
N LEU A 107 -3.34 -2.44 2.66
CA LEU A 107 -2.07 -3.17 2.65
C LEU A 107 -2.24 -4.61 3.13
N THR A 108 -3.06 -4.83 4.15
CA THR A 108 -3.43 -6.18 4.60
C THR A 108 -4.04 -6.98 3.44
N ASP A 109 -4.94 -6.38 2.67
CA ASP A 109 -5.54 -7.04 1.50
C ASP A 109 -4.51 -7.27 0.38
N CYS A 110 -3.65 -6.29 0.08
CA CYS A 110 -2.61 -6.45 -0.94
C CYS A 110 -1.73 -7.68 -0.67
N VAL A 111 -1.35 -7.90 0.60
CA VAL A 111 -0.57 -9.07 1.01
C VAL A 111 -1.39 -10.36 0.93
N SER A 112 -2.67 -10.29 1.29
CA SER A 112 -3.59 -11.44 1.31
C SER A 112 -4.01 -11.89 -0.09
N TRP A 113 -3.79 -11.09 -1.13
CA TRP A 113 -4.12 -11.45 -2.51
C TRP A 113 -2.94 -12.07 -3.26
N THR A 114 -1.72 -11.83 -2.80
CA THR A 114 -0.50 -12.28 -3.46
C THR A 114 -0.15 -13.70 -3.03
N PHE A 115 -0.92 -14.67 -3.54
CA PHE A 115 -0.58 -16.08 -3.49
C PHE A 115 -0.35 -16.60 -4.92
N ASP A 116 0.76 -17.33 -5.10
CA ASP A 116 1.15 -18.05 -6.32
C ASP A 116 1.51 -17.24 -7.59
N GLU A 117 1.67 -15.91 -7.52
CA GLU A 117 2.19 -15.16 -8.67
C GLU A 117 3.71 -15.36 -8.81
N PRO A 118 4.19 -15.92 -9.94
CA PRO A 118 5.63 -16.02 -10.18
C PRO A 118 6.23 -14.62 -10.35
N ALA A 119 7.48 -14.47 -9.93
CA ALA A 119 8.22 -13.23 -10.13
C ALA A 119 8.22 -12.81 -11.60
N PHE A 120 8.14 -11.51 -11.84
CA PHE A 120 8.08 -10.92 -13.18
C PHE A 120 9.17 -9.86 -13.34
N THR A 121 9.57 -9.56 -14.58
CA THR A 121 10.53 -8.48 -14.83
C THR A 121 9.81 -7.13 -14.76
N GLY A 122 10.25 -6.24 -13.86
CA GLY A 122 9.74 -4.88 -13.73
C GLY A 122 10.23 -3.91 -14.82
N PRO A 123 9.78 -2.64 -14.79
CA PRO A 123 10.11 -1.66 -15.81
C PRO A 123 11.58 -1.23 -15.84
N ASP A 124 12.32 -1.47 -14.76
CA ASP A 124 13.76 -1.24 -14.66
C ASP A 124 14.60 -2.46 -15.10
N GLY A 125 13.94 -3.54 -15.54
CA GLY A 125 14.58 -4.80 -15.90
C GLY A 125 14.93 -5.69 -14.70
N ALA A 126 14.63 -5.27 -13.47
CA ALA A 126 14.84 -6.10 -12.29
C ALA A 126 13.73 -7.13 -12.12
N GLU A 127 14.05 -8.26 -11.48
CA GLU A 127 13.04 -9.22 -11.07
C GLU A 127 12.23 -8.66 -9.89
N CYS A 128 10.92 -8.69 -10.03
CA CYS A 128 9.94 -8.22 -9.06
C CYS A 128 9.13 -9.41 -8.56
N ASP A 129 9.33 -9.75 -7.29
CA ASP A 129 8.45 -10.63 -6.54
C ASP A 129 7.33 -9.78 -5.91
N LEU A 130 6.11 -9.94 -6.43
CA LEU A 130 4.96 -9.17 -5.97
C LEU A 130 4.61 -9.48 -4.51
N ALA A 131 4.65 -10.76 -4.13
CA ALA A 131 4.33 -11.21 -2.78
C ALA A 131 5.39 -10.71 -1.80
N GLY A 132 6.67 -10.83 -2.17
CA GLY A 132 7.77 -10.27 -1.39
C GLY A 132 7.65 -8.74 -1.20
N ALA A 133 7.30 -8.01 -2.27
CA ALA A 133 7.16 -6.56 -2.22
C ALA A 133 5.99 -6.09 -1.33
N THR A 134 4.81 -6.70 -1.44
CA THR A 134 3.65 -6.37 -0.60
C THR A 134 3.92 -6.75 0.86
N ALA A 135 4.50 -7.93 1.11
CA ALA A 135 4.86 -8.38 2.45
C ALA A 135 5.89 -7.44 3.11
N GLN A 136 6.90 -6.97 2.35
CA GLN A 136 7.86 -5.98 2.85
C GLN A 136 7.18 -4.65 3.21
N ALA A 137 6.26 -4.17 2.38
CA ALA A 137 5.50 -2.96 2.66
C ALA A 137 4.64 -3.10 3.93
N ALA A 138 3.96 -4.24 4.11
CA ALA A 138 3.20 -4.53 5.33
C ALA A 138 4.09 -4.61 6.57
N ARG A 139 5.25 -5.31 6.48
CA ARG A 139 6.23 -5.37 7.59
C ARG A 139 6.74 -3.99 8.00
N ALA A 140 6.90 -3.06 7.04
CA ALA A 140 7.29 -1.68 7.35
C ALA A 140 6.27 -0.94 8.24
N LEU A 141 4.99 -1.35 8.22
CA LEU A 141 3.95 -0.82 9.10
C LEU A 141 3.83 -1.53 10.45
N ALA A 142 4.49 -2.66 10.66
CA ALA A 142 4.37 -3.43 11.90
C ALA A 142 4.65 -2.58 13.17
N PRO A 143 5.65 -1.68 13.23
CA PRO A 143 5.84 -0.81 14.39
C PRO A 143 4.64 0.12 14.65
N LEU A 144 4.05 0.68 13.59
CA LEU A 144 2.89 1.55 13.68
C LEU A 144 1.64 0.76 14.11
N ALA A 145 1.40 -0.42 13.52
CA ALA A 145 0.31 -1.30 13.91
C ALA A 145 0.41 -1.70 15.39
N ASN A 146 1.59 -2.09 15.87
CA ASN A 146 1.84 -2.34 17.28
C ASN A 146 1.53 -1.13 18.18
N SER A 147 1.79 0.09 17.70
CA SER A 147 1.37 1.31 18.41
C SER A 147 -0.14 1.50 18.40
N TRP A 148 -0.80 1.25 17.26
CA TRP A 148 -2.24 1.40 17.09
C TRP A 148 -3.05 0.38 17.88
N MET A 149 -2.50 -0.80 18.19
CA MET A 149 -3.13 -1.76 19.11
C MET A 149 -3.45 -1.15 20.49
N ARG A 150 -2.69 -0.14 20.92
CA ARG A 150 -2.90 0.59 22.18
C ARG A 150 -3.77 1.85 22.03
N SER A 151 -4.25 2.14 20.82
CA SER A 151 -5.08 3.32 20.54
C SER A 151 -6.45 3.23 21.19
N GLY A 152 -7.04 4.38 21.55
CA GLY A 152 -8.46 4.49 21.90
C GLY A 152 -9.40 4.43 20.68
N ASP A 153 -8.84 4.62 19.48
CA ASP A 153 -9.56 4.53 18.21
C ASP A 153 -9.75 3.07 17.80
N VAL A 154 -11.02 2.65 17.71
CA VAL A 154 -11.42 1.28 17.37
C VAL A 154 -11.01 0.89 15.95
N SER A 155 -11.13 1.81 14.99
CA SER A 155 -10.79 1.55 13.59
C SER A 155 -9.29 1.30 13.44
N ARG A 156 -8.45 2.11 14.11
CA ARG A 156 -7.00 1.90 14.11
C ARG A 156 -6.60 0.57 14.75
N ARG A 157 -7.23 0.19 15.87
CA ARG A 157 -6.97 -1.09 16.52
C ARG A 157 -7.35 -2.28 15.63
N ARG A 158 -8.49 -2.21 14.96
CA ARG A 158 -8.95 -3.27 14.05
C ARG A 158 -8.01 -3.43 12.87
N ALA A 159 -7.66 -2.33 12.19
CA ALA A 159 -6.71 -2.35 11.08
C ALA A 159 -5.35 -2.91 11.49
N ALA A 160 -4.86 -2.51 12.67
CA ALA A 160 -3.60 -3.00 13.23
C ALA A 160 -3.63 -4.50 13.55
N ALA A 161 -4.71 -5.00 14.15
CA ALA A 161 -4.88 -6.42 14.43
C ALA A 161 -4.85 -7.23 13.12
N GLY A 162 -5.63 -6.83 12.12
CA GLY A 162 -5.66 -7.52 10.83
C GLY A 162 -4.30 -7.56 10.13
N LEU A 163 -3.55 -6.45 10.15
CA LEU A 163 -2.18 -6.44 9.60
C LEU A 163 -1.25 -7.41 10.35
N LEU A 164 -1.27 -7.38 11.69
CA LEU A 164 -0.41 -8.22 12.51
C LEU A 164 -0.74 -9.71 12.38
N ASP A 165 -2.02 -10.05 12.26
CA ASP A 165 -2.47 -11.43 12.05
C ASP A 165 -1.94 -11.97 10.70
N VAL A 166 -2.10 -11.21 9.61
CA VAL A 166 -1.57 -11.59 8.28
C VAL A 166 -0.05 -11.71 8.31
N LEU A 167 0.66 -10.82 9.00
CA LEU A 167 2.12 -10.93 9.14
C LEU A 167 2.55 -12.17 9.92
N ALA A 168 1.80 -12.57 10.96
CA ALA A 168 2.08 -13.79 11.71
C ALA A 168 1.91 -15.04 10.84
N ASP A 169 0.90 -15.07 9.97
CA ASP A 169 0.68 -16.17 9.03
C ASP A 169 1.79 -16.30 7.98
N LEU A 170 2.41 -15.18 7.57
CA LEU A 170 3.54 -15.19 6.62
C LEU A 170 4.86 -15.71 7.23
N ASP A 171 4.99 -15.66 8.55
CA ASP A 171 6.20 -16.06 9.27
C ASP A 171 6.10 -17.50 9.84
N ALA A 172 4.95 -18.16 9.67
CA ALA A 172 4.66 -19.52 10.17
C ALA A 172 5.09 -20.64 9.20
#